data_AF-A0A1C6VK94-F1
#
_entry.id   AF-A0A1C6VK94-F1
#
_cell.length_a   1.000
_cell.length_b   1.000
_cell.length_c   1.000
_cell.angle_alpha   90.00
_cell.angle_beta   90.00
_cell.angle_gamma   90.00
#
_symmetry.space_group_name_H-M   'P 1'
#
loop_
_entity.id
_entity.type
_entity.pdbx_description
1 polymer ?
#
loop_
_entity_poly.entity_id
_entity_poly.type
_entity_poly.pdbx_seq_one_letter_code
_entity_poly.pdbx_strand_id
1 'polypeptide(L)'
;MAYVSVDVPSPLSQCIIFCEIECVRDCCGIDAVSTDPAVVEAWCREVGSDTVVEARLQLAELIEMVEDRSHRVESAFLNHRTPDHAARRQLLDFLSALQAGLAAGDAHSGTGCPRRSCRDRAT
;
A
#
# COMPACT_ATOMS: atom_id res chain seq x y z
N MET A 1 -16.15 -23.77 -4.73
CA MET A 1 -15.08 -22.89 -4.21
C MET A 1 -15.75 -21.67 -3.63
N ALA A 2 -15.74 -21.53 -2.31
CA ALA A 2 -16.27 -20.35 -1.63
C ALA A 2 -15.27 -19.20 -1.73
N TYR A 3 -15.78 -17.96 -1.71
CA TYR A 3 -14.94 -16.79 -1.53
C TYR A 3 -14.60 -16.62 -0.05
N VAL A 4 -13.35 -16.22 0.21
CA VAL A 4 -12.91 -15.72 1.49
C VAL A 4 -12.93 -14.20 1.39
N SER A 5 -13.75 -13.58 2.24
CA SER A 5 -13.80 -12.13 2.35
C SER A 5 -12.56 -11.65 3.09
N VAL A 6 -11.80 -10.74 2.50
CA VAL A 6 -10.61 -10.14 3.10
C VAL A 6 -10.89 -8.71 3.52
N ASP A 7 -10.55 -8.42 4.77
CA ASP A 7 -10.56 -7.07 5.33
C ASP A 7 -9.17 -6.46 5.18
N VAL A 8 -9.10 -5.14 4.99
CA VAL A 8 -7.82 -4.42 4.89
C VAL A 8 -7.63 -3.64 6.19
N PRO A 9 -6.73 -4.07 7.09
CA PRO A 9 -6.53 -3.40 8.38
C PRO A 9 -5.86 -2.03 8.22
N SER A 10 -6.01 -1.18 9.23
CA SER A 10 -5.18 0.03 9.38
C SER A 10 -3.79 -0.37 9.90
N PRO A 11 -2.69 0.26 9.43
CA PRO A 11 -2.66 1.47 8.59
C PRO A 11 -2.73 1.22 7.06
N LEU A 12 -2.73 -0.02 6.58
CA LEU A 12 -2.76 -0.31 5.14
C LEU A 12 -3.99 0.27 4.43
N SER A 13 -5.17 0.16 5.03
CA SER A 13 -6.39 0.76 4.47
C SER A 13 -6.30 2.28 4.33
N GLN A 14 -5.65 2.95 5.27
CA GLN A 14 -5.42 4.40 5.22
C GLN A 14 -4.46 4.78 4.09
N CYS A 15 -3.43 3.97 3.85
CA CYS A 15 -2.54 4.13 2.69
C CYS A 15 -3.33 4.04 1.38
N ILE A 16 -4.18 3.03 1.24
CA ILE A 16 -4.99 2.82 0.04
C ILE A 16 -6.00 3.96 -0.18
N ILE A 17 -6.64 4.45 0.89
CA ILE A 17 -7.53 5.63 0.83
C ILE A 17 -6.76 6.89 0.43
N PHE A 18 -5.56 7.09 0.97
CA PHE A 18 -4.73 8.24 0.60
C PHE A 18 -4.34 8.23 -0.87
N CYS A 19 -4.11 7.03 -1.42
CA CYS A 19 -3.75 6.83 -2.81
C CYS A 19 -4.97 6.83 -3.77
N GLU A 20 -6.19 7.03 -3.26
CA GLU A 20 -7.41 7.10 -4.07
C GLU A 20 -7.39 8.35 -4.98
N ILE A 21 -7.62 8.16 -6.27
CA ILE A 21 -7.62 9.21 -7.30
C ILE A 21 -9.05 9.64 -7.66
N GLU A 22 -9.27 10.16 -8.87
CA GLU A 22 -10.53 10.79 -9.27
C GLU A 22 -11.75 9.86 -9.24
N CYS A 23 -11.56 8.54 -9.34
CA CYS A 23 -12.65 7.58 -9.16
C CYS A 23 -12.71 7.09 -7.72
N VAL A 24 -13.92 6.91 -7.20
CA VAL A 24 -14.10 6.29 -5.88
C VAL A 24 -13.85 4.78 -5.94
N ARG A 25 -13.17 4.26 -4.93
CA ARG A 25 -12.84 2.82 -4.82
C ARG A 25 -14.10 1.93 -4.82
N ASP A 26 -15.21 2.41 -4.27
CA ASP A 26 -16.49 1.70 -4.32
C ASP A 26 -17.05 1.52 -5.75
N CYS A 27 -16.58 2.30 -6.73
CA CYS A 27 -17.00 2.21 -8.13
C CYS A 27 -15.95 1.51 -9.00
N CYS A 28 -14.69 1.97 -8.96
CA CYS A 28 -13.62 1.45 -9.83
C CYS A 28 -12.70 0.40 -9.16
N GLY A 29 -12.90 0.10 -7.88
CA GLY A 29 -12.08 -0.87 -7.16
C GLY A 29 -10.61 -0.51 -7.12
N ILE A 30 -9.73 -1.46 -7.43
CA ILE A 30 -8.27 -1.23 -7.45
C ILE A 30 -7.84 -0.21 -8.51
N ASP A 31 -8.63 -0.01 -9.59
CA ASP A 31 -8.32 0.97 -10.63
C ASP A 31 -8.52 2.43 -10.17
N ALA A 32 -9.21 2.64 -9.05
CA ALA A 32 -9.34 3.94 -8.39
C ALA A 32 -8.12 4.32 -7.54
N VAL A 33 -7.13 3.45 -7.41
CA VAL A 33 -5.98 3.66 -6.53
C VAL A 33 -4.73 3.87 -7.36
N SER A 34 -4.07 5.02 -7.16
CA SER A 34 -2.77 5.29 -7.78
C SER A 34 -1.67 4.54 -7.04
N THR A 35 -0.95 3.68 -7.77
CA THR A 35 0.31 3.09 -7.29
C THR A 35 1.52 3.92 -7.74
N ASP A 36 1.33 5.20 -8.07
CA ASP A 36 2.44 6.10 -8.41
C ASP A 36 3.37 6.24 -7.20
N PRO A 37 4.68 5.95 -7.36
CA PRO A 37 5.64 6.02 -6.26
C PRO A 37 5.65 7.37 -5.53
N ALA A 38 5.40 8.49 -6.22
CA ALA A 38 5.39 9.82 -5.62
C ALA A 38 4.21 10.02 -4.66
N VAL A 39 3.06 9.41 -4.97
CA VAL A 39 1.86 9.46 -4.12
C VAL A 39 2.08 8.59 -2.87
N VAL A 40 2.60 7.38 -3.05
CA VAL A 40 2.92 6.48 -1.93
C VAL A 40 4.02 7.07 -1.03
N GLU A 41 5.03 7.73 -1.61
CA GLU A 41 6.08 8.43 -0.86
C GLU A 41 5.52 9.63 -0.07
N ALA A 42 4.54 10.36 -0.62
CA ALA A 42 3.87 11.44 0.11
C ALA A 42 3.18 10.89 1.37
N TRP A 43 2.46 9.78 1.25
CA TRP A 43 1.85 9.11 2.41
C TRP A 43 2.91 8.68 3.44
N CYS A 44 4.00 8.04 3.00
CA CYS A 44 5.08 7.58 3.88
C CYS A 44 5.67 8.73 4.72
N ARG A 45 5.81 9.92 4.11
CA ARG A 45 6.32 11.11 4.80
C ARG A 45 5.36 11.66 5.85
N GLU A 46 4.05 11.48 5.68
CA GLU A 46 3.05 11.96 6.63
C GLU A 46 2.91 11.07 7.87
N VAL A 47 2.95 9.75 7.69
CA VAL A 47 2.62 8.80 8.77
C VAL A 47 3.82 8.29 9.58
N GLY A 48 5.04 8.49 9.07
CA GLY A 48 6.29 8.07 9.71
C GLY A 48 6.63 6.58 9.52
N SER A 49 7.91 6.24 9.74
CA SER A 49 8.47 4.92 9.41
C SER A 49 7.81 3.76 10.14
N ASP A 50 7.47 3.88 11.43
CA ASP A 50 6.80 2.81 12.18
C ASP A 50 5.46 2.39 11.53
N THR A 51 4.67 3.38 11.11
CA THR A 51 3.39 3.16 10.42
C THR A 51 3.59 2.56 9.02
N VAL A 52 4.64 2.97 8.31
CA VAL A 52 5.00 2.41 7.00
C VAL A 52 5.42 0.94 7.13
N VAL A 53 6.21 0.59 8.15
CA VAL A 53 6.61 -0.79 8.43
C VAL A 53 5.39 -1.66 8.72
N GLU A 54 4.48 -1.20 9.55
CA GLU A 54 3.24 -1.93 9.85
C GLU A 54 2.37 -2.13 8.60
N ALA A 55 2.17 -1.09 7.79
CA ALA A 55 1.44 -1.20 6.52
C ALA A 55 2.09 -2.23 5.57
N ARG A 56 3.43 -2.30 5.54
CA ARG A 56 4.15 -3.28 4.71
C ARG A 56 3.97 -4.71 5.19
N LEU A 57 3.91 -4.94 6.51
CA LEU A 57 3.62 -6.27 7.07
C LEU A 57 2.21 -6.72 6.70
N GLN A 58 1.22 -5.86 6.91
CA GLN A 58 -0.17 -6.13 6.54
C GLN A 58 -0.33 -6.40 5.03
N LEU A 59 0.44 -5.69 4.20
CA LEU A 59 0.44 -5.89 2.75
C LEU A 59 1.06 -7.23 2.36
N ALA A 60 2.14 -7.64 3.02
CA ALA A 60 2.78 -8.93 2.77
C ALA A 60 1.83 -10.09 3.12
N GLU A 61 1.14 -10.03 4.27
CA GLU A 61 0.13 -11.03 4.65
C GLU A 61 -1.02 -11.11 3.62
N LEU A 62 -1.48 -9.95 3.12
CA LEU A 62 -2.50 -9.90 2.09
C LEU A 62 -2.03 -10.53 0.77
N ILE A 63 -0.78 -10.28 0.37
CA ILE A 63 -0.17 -10.90 -0.83
C ILE A 63 -0.14 -12.43 -0.66
N GLU A 64 0.39 -12.94 0.46
CA GLU A 64 0.47 -14.39 0.72
C GLU A 64 -0.92 -15.05 0.65
N MET A 65 -1.93 -14.40 1.24
CA MET A 65 -3.32 -14.88 1.20
C MET A 65 -3.90 -14.94 -0.22
N VAL A 66 -3.57 -13.96 -1.07
CA VAL A 66 -4.02 -13.91 -2.47
C VAL A 66 -3.23 -14.88 -3.36
N GLU A 67 -1.96 -15.14 -3.04
CA GLU A 67 -1.12 -16.11 -3.73
C GLU A 67 -1.61 -17.55 -3.50
N ASP A 68 -2.15 -17.86 -2.33
CA ASP A 68 -2.71 -19.19 -2.04
C ASP A 68 -3.86 -19.54 -2.99
N ARG A 69 -3.62 -20.54 -3.85
CA ARG A 69 -4.57 -21.01 -4.89
C ARG A 69 -5.73 -21.80 -4.32
N SER A 70 -5.67 -22.15 -3.04
CA SER A 70 -6.73 -22.83 -2.32
C SER A 70 -7.93 -21.92 -2.06
N HIS A 71 -7.72 -20.60 -2.06
CA HIS A 71 -8.73 -19.60 -1.75
C HIS A 71 -9.07 -18.72 -2.96
N ARG A 72 -10.36 -18.43 -3.14
CA ARG A 72 -10.81 -17.29 -3.95
C ARG A 72 -11.03 -16.13 -3.00
N VAL A 73 -10.47 -14.98 -3.32
CA VAL A 73 -10.50 -13.80 -2.47
C VAL A 73 -11.56 -12.84 -3.00
N GLU A 74 -12.36 -12.28 -2.10
CA GLU A 74 -13.18 -11.10 -2.37
C GLU A 74 -12.89 -10.03 -1.33
N SER A 75 -12.89 -8.77 -1.74
CA SER A 75 -12.77 -7.64 -0.82
C SER A 75 -13.86 -6.63 -1.13
N ALA A 76 -14.69 -6.33 -0.13
CA ALA A 76 -15.64 -5.22 -0.22
C ALA A 76 -14.92 -3.87 -0.22
N PHE A 77 -13.79 -3.79 0.50
CA PHE A 77 -12.96 -2.60 0.53
C PHE A 77 -12.38 -2.30 -0.86
N LEU A 78 -11.65 -3.24 -1.47
CA LEU A 78 -11.04 -3.03 -2.80
C LEU A 78 -12.03 -3.16 -3.96
N ASN A 79 -13.30 -3.46 -3.69
CA ASN A 79 -14.32 -3.82 -4.69
C ASN A 79 -13.77 -4.80 -5.76
N HIS A 80 -13.03 -5.83 -5.32
CA HIS A 80 -12.33 -6.77 -6.21
C HIS A 80 -12.62 -8.22 -5.82
N ARG A 81 -12.60 -9.12 -6.81
CA ARG A 81 -12.78 -10.56 -6.62
C ARG A 81 -11.78 -11.32 -7.49
N THR A 82 -11.36 -12.51 -7.06
CA THR A 82 -10.45 -13.39 -7.82
C THR A 82 -11.16 -14.65 -8.33
N PRO A 83 -12.16 -14.54 -9.24
CA PRO A 83 -12.87 -15.69 -9.79
C PRO A 83 -11.95 -16.61 -10.62
N ASP A 84 -10.88 -16.04 -11.19
CA ASP A 84 -9.93 -16.71 -12.07
C ASP A 84 -8.49 -16.21 -11.86
N HIS A 85 -7.56 -16.80 -12.62
CA HIS A 85 -6.14 -16.49 -12.53
C HIS A 85 -5.78 -15.09 -13.04
N ALA A 86 -6.51 -14.53 -14.00
CA ALA A 86 -6.24 -13.20 -14.52
C ALA A 86 -6.63 -12.13 -13.49
N ALA A 87 -7.81 -12.25 -12.90
CA ALA A 87 -8.26 -11.34 -11.84
C ALA A 87 -7.38 -11.43 -10.58
N ARG A 88 -6.87 -12.61 -10.25
CA ARG A 88 -5.86 -12.78 -9.20
C ARG A 88 -4.57 -12.06 -9.54
N ARG A 89 -4.05 -12.24 -10.76
CA ARG A 89 -2.82 -11.59 -11.19
C ARG A 89 -2.94 -10.07 -11.14
N GLN A 90 -4.06 -9.51 -11.57
CA GLN A 90 -4.32 -8.07 -11.46
C GLN A 90 -4.23 -7.57 -10.01
N LEU A 91 -4.82 -8.30 -9.05
CA LEU A 91 -4.71 -7.94 -7.64
C LEU A 91 -3.25 -8.03 -7.15
N LEU A 92 -2.54 -9.10 -7.50
CA LEU A 92 -1.13 -9.26 -7.10
C LEU A 92 -0.22 -8.19 -7.70
N ASP A 93 -0.43 -7.80 -8.96
CA ASP A 93 0.32 -6.73 -9.63
C ASP A 93 0.11 -5.40 -8.90
N PHE A 94 -1.15 -5.08 -8.55
CA PHE A 94 -1.49 -3.91 -7.74
C PHE A 94 -0.81 -3.93 -6.35
N LEU A 95 -0.94 -5.03 -5.60
CA LEU A 95 -0.36 -5.15 -4.26
C LEU A 95 1.17 -5.07 -4.30
N SER A 96 1.79 -5.65 -5.33
CA SER A 96 3.25 -5.59 -5.52
C SER A 96 3.73 -4.18 -5.86
N ALA A 97 2.98 -3.44 -6.68
CA ALA A 97 3.30 -2.04 -6.99
C ALA A 97 3.21 -1.15 -5.74
N LEU A 98 2.16 -1.35 -4.92
CA LEU A 98 2.03 -0.66 -3.64
C LEU A 98 3.19 -1.00 -2.68
N GLN A 99 3.57 -2.28 -2.62
CA GLN A 99 4.69 -2.73 -1.78
C GLN A 99 6.02 -2.09 -2.18
N ALA A 100 6.27 -1.95 -3.49
CA ALA A 100 7.44 -1.27 -4.01
C ALA A 100 7.46 0.22 -3.64
N GLY A 101 6.30 0.90 -3.74
CA GLY A 101 6.16 2.29 -3.30
C GLY A 101 6.46 2.49 -1.82
N LEU A 102 5.91 1.62 -0.96
CA LEU A 102 6.15 1.66 0.49
C LEU A 102 7.63 1.36 0.84
N ALA A 103 8.26 0.42 0.16
CA ALA A 103 9.67 0.12 0.36
C ALA A 103 10.58 1.29 -0.04
N ALA A 104 10.24 2.01 -1.11
CA ALA A 104 10.98 3.20 -1.54
C ALA A 104 10.83 4.38 -0.55
N GLY A 105 9.64 4.57 0.02
CA GLY A 105 9.38 5.62 1.02
C GLY A 105 10.10 5.38 2.36
N ASP A 106 10.24 4.12 2.77
CA ASP A 106 10.99 3.74 3.97
C ASP A 106 12.50 4.02 3.83
N ALA A 107 13.09 3.70 2.67
CA ALA A 107 14.49 3.98 2.38
C ALA A 107 14.83 5.49 2.42
N HIS A 108 13.90 6.35 1.99
CA HIS A 108 14.06 7.80 2.06
C HIS A 108 13.93 8.35 3.49
N SER A 109 13.15 7.70 4.34
CA SER A 109 13.01 8.06 5.75
C SER A 109 14.23 7.65 6.59
N GLY A 110 14.95 6.59 6.18
CA GLY A 110 16.20 6.12 6.79
C GLY A 110 17.45 6.93 6.43
N THR A 111 17.40 7.81 5.42
CA THR A 111 18.54 8.66 5.06
C THR A 111 18.46 9.96 5.85
N GLY A 112 18.76 9.86 7.14
CA GLY A 112 18.83 10.98 8.06
C GLY A 112 19.63 12.13 7.46
N CYS A 113 18.98 13.27 7.30
CA CYS A 113 19.67 14.55 7.24
C CYS A 113 20.51 14.65 8.53
N PRO A 114 21.85 14.77 8.48
CA PRO A 114 22.64 14.92 9.69
C PRO A 114 22.26 16.26 10.33
N ARG A 115 21.47 16.20 11.39
CA ARG A 115 21.23 17.31 12.32
C ARG A 115 22.55 17.67 13.02
N ARG A 116 23.46 18.34 12.32
CA ARG A 116 24.60 19.06 12.90
C ARG A 116 24.80 20.40 12.18
N SER A 117 24.23 21.42 12.80
CA SER A 117 24.94 22.64 13.16
C SER A 117 25.69 23.39 12.05
N CYS A 118 24.99 24.29 11.36
CA CYS A 118 25.58 25.54 10.88
C CYS A 118 24.78 26.73 11.44
N ARG A 119 24.65 26.77 12.78
CA ARG A 119 24.36 27.99 13.53
C ARG A 119 25.66 28.33 14.25
N ASP A 120 26.55 29.03 13.57
CA ASP A 120 27.52 29.97 14.14
C ASP A 120 28.39 30.55 13.02
N ARG A 121 28.09 31.78 12.59
CA ARG A 121 29.16 32.74 12.32
C ARG A 121 28.72 34.08 12.91
N ALA A 122 29.34 34.34 14.04
CA ALA A 122 29.29 35.56 14.83
C ALA A 122 29.75 36.78 14.03
N THR A 123 29.18 37.92 14.45
CA THR A 123 29.71 39.29 14.53
C THR A 123 30.48 39.86 13.34
#